data_AF-A0A7X8BT04-F1
#
_entry.id   AF-A0A7X8BT04-F1
#
_cell.length_a   1.000
_cell.length_b   1.000
_cell.length_c   1.000
_cell.angle_alpha   90.00
_cell.angle_beta   90.00
_cell.angle_gamma   90.00
#
_symmetry.space_group_name_H-M   'P 1'
#
loop_
_entity.id
_entity.type
_entity.pdbx_description
1 polymer ?
#
loop_
_entity_poly.entity_id
_entity_poly.type
_entity_poly.pdbx_seq_one_letter_code
_entity_poly.pdbx_strand_id
1 'polypeptide(L)'
;MFFVTNHHPALSDDDPKSVRKTYKEITKTDITRYEDITATEILIFGISFNMSINEALEVIKLNDKVFFEVDPFNSNRYYLYDYEIVKERYLPLAYFIWDESGQKLLEIIIYTGFTKYLVGNTKKLLTLDVINKNSLIVKTFMGYPVKKEVTLDLPSIGLKTFCYYYPNHNFKIFRNITDESTSISLGICRELIFY
;
A
#
# COMPACT_ATOMS: atom_id res chain seq x y z
N MET A 1 36.93 2.26 -46.73
CA MET A 1 36.33 3.29 -45.84
C MET A 1 34.82 3.14 -45.99
N PHE A 2 34.15 2.48 -45.05
CA PHE A 2 32.71 2.22 -45.09
C PHE A 2 32.02 3.20 -44.15
N PHE A 3 31.09 4.00 -44.67
CA PHE A 3 30.20 4.82 -43.86
C PHE A 3 28.92 4.03 -43.61
N VAL A 4 28.70 3.60 -42.37
CA VAL A 4 27.43 3.05 -41.90
C VAL A 4 26.62 4.23 -41.36
N THR A 5 25.55 4.60 -42.05
CA THR A 5 24.57 5.59 -41.55
C THR A 5 23.58 4.89 -40.64
N ASN A 6 23.66 5.14 -39.34
CA ASN A 6 22.63 4.77 -38.37
C ASN A 6 21.34 5.51 -38.69
N HIS A 7 20.34 4.81 -39.23
CA HIS A 7 18.94 5.25 -39.16
C HIS A 7 18.40 4.85 -37.79
N HIS A 8 18.37 5.80 -36.86
CA HIS A 8 17.48 5.69 -35.71
C HIS A 8 16.04 5.94 -36.19
N PRO A 9 15.12 4.98 -36.04
CA PRO A 9 13.70 5.30 -36.20
C PRO A 9 13.30 6.24 -35.08
N ALA A 10 12.74 7.39 -35.47
CA ALA A 10 12.07 8.30 -34.56
C ALA A 10 10.93 7.54 -33.86
N LEU A 11 10.93 7.56 -32.53
CA LEU A 11 9.80 7.13 -31.72
C LEU A 11 8.61 8.02 -32.08
N SER A 12 7.56 7.42 -32.66
CA SER A 12 6.31 8.09 -32.97
C SER A 12 5.53 8.36 -31.67
N ASP A 13 5.42 9.63 -31.31
CA ASP A 13 4.71 10.17 -30.13
C ASP A 13 3.17 10.22 -30.28
N ASP A 14 2.58 9.39 -31.15
CA ASP A 14 1.16 9.49 -31.53
C ASP A 14 0.31 8.28 -31.06
N ASP A 15 0.21 8.06 -29.74
CA ASP A 15 -0.95 7.34 -29.17
C ASP A 15 -1.88 8.32 -28.42
N PRO A 16 -2.97 8.80 -29.05
CA PRO A 16 -3.83 9.85 -28.52
C PRO A 16 -4.71 9.43 -27.33
N LYS A 17 -4.42 8.28 -26.69
CA LYS A 17 -5.08 7.81 -25.46
C LYS A 17 -4.12 7.47 -24.32
N SER A 18 -2.87 7.91 -24.39
CA SER A 18 -1.97 7.88 -23.23
C SER A 18 -2.41 8.92 -22.20
N VAL A 19 -3.45 8.60 -21.41
CA VAL A 19 -3.78 9.37 -20.20
C VAL A 19 -2.56 9.26 -19.29
N ARG A 20 -1.81 10.36 -19.15
CA ARG A 20 -0.68 10.42 -18.22
C ARG A 20 -1.19 10.08 -16.82
N LYS A 21 -0.89 8.86 -16.35
CA LYS A 21 -1.20 8.44 -14.99
C LYS A 21 -0.41 9.32 -14.03
N THR A 22 -1.11 10.08 -13.19
CA THR A 22 -0.47 10.94 -12.20
C THR A 22 -0.39 10.19 -10.88
N TYR A 23 0.80 9.68 -10.57
CA TYR A 23 1.05 9.00 -9.31
C TYR A 23 1.07 9.96 -8.12
N LYS A 24 0.65 9.48 -6.94
CA LYS A 24 0.60 10.21 -5.67
C LYS A 24 1.41 9.46 -4.62
N GLU A 25 2.55 10.04 -4.24
CA GLU A 25 3.36 9.52 -3.15
C GLU A 25 2.70 9.82 -1.81
N ILE A 26 2.27 8.77 -1.10
CA ILE A 26 1.51 8.88 0.15
C ILE A 26 2.34 9.51 1.28
N THR A 27 3.67 9.43 1.18
CA THR A 27 4.60 10.07 2.13
C THR A 27 4.81 11.57 1.87
N LYS A 28 4.29 12.08 0.76
CA LYS A 28 4.42 13.49 0.35
C LYS A 28 3.07 14.18 0.14
N THR A 29 1.99 13.40 0.07
CA THR A 29 0.68 13.87 -0.37
C THR A 29 -0.42 13.40 0.57
N ASP A 30 -1.34 14.30 0.91
CA ASP A 30 -2.60 13.92 1.53
C ASP A 30 -3.54 13.32 0.48
N ILE A 31 -3.57 11.99 0.37
CA ILE A 31 -4.37 11.28 -0.66
C ILE A 31 -5.87 11.44 -0.42
N THR A 32 -6.30 11.83 0.78
CA THR A 32 -7.72 12.03 1.09
C THR A 32 -8.32 13.28 0.43
N ARG A 33 -7.49 14.09 -0.24
CA ARG A 33 -7.92 15.24 -1.05
C ARG A 33 -8.31 14.86 -2.49
N TYR A 34 -8.16 13.59 -2.87
CA TYR A 34 -8.42 13.09 -4.21
C TYR A 34 -9.55 12.07 -4.13
N GLU A 35 -10.78 12.51 -4.36
CA GLU A 35 -11.99 11.70 -4.19
C GLU A 35 -11.96 10.41 -5.02
N ASP A 36 -11.41 10.47 -6.24
CA ASP A 36 -11.38 9.34 -7.18
C ASP A 36 -10.04 8.59 -7.20
N ILE A 37 -9.17 8.79 -6.20
CA ILE A 37 -7.88 8.09 -6.19
C ILE A 37 -8.06 6.58 -6.06
N THR A 38 -7.37 5.85 -6.94
CA THR A 38 -7.33 4.39 -6.93
C THR A 38 -6.00 3.88 -6.40
N ALA A 39 -5.98 2.63 -5.93
CA ALA A 39 -4.77 1.93 -5.51
C ALA A 39 -3.60 2.03 -6.52
N THR A 40 -3.88 1.96 -7.83
CA THR A 40 -2.83 1.95 -8.86
C THR A 40 -2.15 3.31 -9.07
N GLU A 41 -2.70 4.37 -8.48
CA GLU A 41 -2.16 5.73 -8.52
C GLU A 41 -1.34 6.06 -7.26
N ILE A 42 -1.35 5.21 -6.24
CA ILE A 42 -0.64 5.44 -4.98
C ILE A 42 0.79 4.90 -5.08
N LEU A 43 1.75 5.70 -4.62
CA LEU A 43 3.14 5.27 -4.39
C LEU A 43 3.43 5.21 -2.89
N ILE A 44 4.24 4.22 -2.51
CA ILE A 44 4.77 4.07 -1.16
C ILE A 44 6.29 4.03 -1.25
N PHE A 45 6.94 5.12 -0.86
CA PHE A 45 8.39 5.29 -1.02
C PHE A 45 8.87 5.02 -2.46
N GLY A 46 8.09 5.48 -3.43
CA GLY A 46 8.36 5.28 -4.87
C GLY A 46 7.86 3.96 -5.44
N ILE A 47 7.42 3.01 -4.61
CA ILE A 47 6.89 1.71 -5.09
C ILE A 47 5.46 1.87 -5.58
N SER A 48 5.17 1.34 -6.78
CA SER A 48 3.83 1.31 -7.38
C SER A 48 3.33 -0.12 -7.60
N PHE A 49 2.02 -0.28 -7.83
CA PHE A 49 1.42 -1.58 -8.17
C PHE A 49 1.91 -2.18 -9.50
N ASN A 50 2.55 -1.40 -10.37
CA ASN A 50 3.06 -1.88 -11.66
C ASN A 50 4.52 -2.32 -11.62
N MET A 51 5.12 -2.40 -10.43
CA MET A 51 6.50 -2.84 -10.25
C MET A 51 6.59 -4.33 -9.90
N SER A 52 7.57 -4.99 -10.52
CA SER A 52 8.07 -6.29 -10.09
C SER A 52 8.85 -6.19 -8.78
N ILE A 53 9.16 -7.34 -8.17
CA ILE A 53 9.99 -7.41 -6.95
C ILE A 53 11.35 -6.76 -7.19
N ASN A 54 12.00 -7.06 -8.32
CA ASN A 54 13.34 -6.54 -8.62
C ASN A 54 13.35 -5.02 -8.74
N GLU A 55 12.36 -4.43 -9.44
CA GLU A 55 12.24 -2.98 -9.56
C GLU A 55 11.99 -2.33 -8.20
N ALA A 56 11.13 -2.91 -7.37
CA ALA A 56 10.85 -2.39 -6.03
C ALA A 56 12.09 -2.46 -5.12
N LEU A 57 12.89 -3.52 -5.20
CA LEU A 57 14.15 -3.65 -4.48
C LEU A 57 15.16 -2.56 -4.88
N GLU A 58 15.30 -2.26 -6.17
CA GLU A 58 16.17 -1.18 -6.63
C GLU A 58 15.69 0.20 -6.15
N VAL A 59 14.39 0.45 -6.14
CA VAL A 59 13.82 1.69 -5.58
C VAL A 59 14.11 1.82 -4.09
N ILE A 60 13.92 0.76 -3.31
CA ILE A 60 14.14 0.80 -1.86
C ILE A 60 15.62 0.89 -1.49
N LYS A 61 16.54 0.29 -2.25
CA LYS A 61 17.98 0.44 -2.03
C LYS A 61 18.45 1.90 -2.08
N LEU A 62 17.74 2.76 -2.79
CA LEU A 62 18.03 4.19 -2.89
C LEU A 62 17.43 5.02 -1.75
N ASN A 63 16.67 4.40 -0.84
CA ASN A 63 16.02 5.05 0.28
C ASN A 63 16.82 4.84 1.58
N ASP A 64 17.18 5.94 2.25
CA ASP A 64 18.00 5.92 3.47
C ASP A 64 17.19 5.76 4.77
N LYS A 65 15.85 5.69 4.67
CA LYS A 65 14.96 5.63 5.84
C LYS A 65 14.35 4.26 6.06
N VAL A 66 14.27 3.44 5.02
CA VAL A 66 13.55 2.18 5.06
C VAL A 66 14.31 1.09 4.32
N PHE A 67 14.04 -0.16 4.68
CA PHE A 67 14.58 -1.32 4.00
C PHE A 67 13.55 -2.44 3.88
N PHE A 68 13.80 -3.34 2.93
CA PHE A 68 13.01 -4.56 2.77
C PHE A 68 13.65 -5.75 3.47
N GLU A 69 12.80 -6.58 4.06
CA GLU A 69 13.14 -7.91 4.55
C GLU A 69 12.15 -8.91 3.94
N VAL A 70 12.67 -10.01 3.37
CA VAL A 70 11.83 -11.05 2.77
C VAL A 70 11.08 -11.81 3.86
N ASP A 71 9.82 -12.16 3.59
CA ASP A 71 9.08 -13.06 4.47
C ASP A 71 9.74 -14.45 4.45
N PRO A 72 10.15 -15.01 5.61
CA PRO A 72 10.84 -16.30 5.65
C PRO A 72 9.99 -17.48 5.15
N PHE A 73 8.67 -17.31 5.06
CA PHE A 73 7.74 -18.34 4.60
C PHE A 73 7.24 -18.09 3.17
N ASN A 74 7.55 -16.95 2.55
CA ASN A 74 7.13 -16.64 1.18
C ASN A 74 8.06 -15.64 0.48
N SER A 75 8.81 -16.11 -0.52
CA SER A 75 9.79 -15.28 -1.25
C SER A 75 9.17 -14.16 -2.09
N ASN A 76 7.86 -14.18 -2.33
CA ASN A 76 7.15 -13.13 -3.08
C ASN A 76 6.49 -12.11 -2.16
N ARG A 77 6.85 -12.10 -0.88
CA ARG A 77 6.31 -11.20 0.13
C ARG A 77 7.43 -10.56 0.93
N TYR A 78 7.29 -9.26 1.19
CA TYR A 78 8.32 -8.46 1.83
C TYR A 78 7.73 -7.58 2.91
N TYR A 79 8.38 -7.53 4.06
CA TYR A 79 8.16 -6.52 5.07
C TYR A 79 9.01 -5.30 4.75
N LEU A 80 8.40 -4.11 4.83
CA LEU A 80 9.11 -2.84 4.83
C LEU A 80 9.29 -2.40 6.28
N TYR A 81 10.53 -2.13 6.64
CA TYR A 81 10.92 -1.70 7.97
C TYR A 81 11.51 -0.30 7.92
N ASP A 82 11.40 0.37 9.07
CA ASP A 82 12.15 1.58 9.38
C ASP A 82 13.57 1.23 9.83
N TYR A 83 14.57 2.01 9.44
CA TYR A 83 15.91 1.89 10.03
C TYR A 83 15.95 2.32 11.50
N GLU A 84 14.98 3.12 11.96
CA GLU A 84 14.86 3.48 13.38
C GLU A 84 14.51 2.26 14.24
N ILE A 85 15.35 2.00 15.24
CA ILE A 85 15.14 0.92 16.20
C ILE A 85 14.25 1.44 17.35
N VAL A 86 13.11 0.80 17.56
CA VAL A 86 12.18 1.10 18.65
C VAL A 86 12.08 -0.14 19.54
N LYS A 87 12.43 -0.02 20.82
CA LYS A 87 12.42 -1.13 21.79
C LYS A 87 13.17 -2.37 21.26
N GLU A 88 14.41 -2.15 20.79
CA GLU A 88 15.32 -3.20 20.30
C GLU A 88 14.88 -3.89 19.00
N ARG A 89 13.85 -3.39 18.31
CA ARG A 89 13.37 -3.95 17.05
C ARG A 89 13.17 -2.87 16.00
N TYR A 90 13.36 -3.23 14.74
CA TYR A 90 12.94 -2.38 13.63
C TYR A 90 11.42 -2.29 13.62
N LEU A 91 10.91 -1.08 13.34
CA LEU A 91 9.47 -0.83 13.32
C LEU A 91 8.89 -1.31 11.97
N PRO A 92 7.95 -2.27 11.94
CA PRO A 92 7.28 -2.66 10.70
C PRO A 92 6.39 -1.52 10.22
N LEU A 93 6.58 -1.16 8.95
CA LEU A 93 5.88 -0.05 8.30
C LEU A 93 4.81 -0.56 7.35
N ALA A 94 5.14 -1.54 6.51
CA ALA A 94 4.20 -2.13 5.57
C ALA A 94 4.59 -3.56 5.20
N TYR A 95 3.68 -4.27 4.53
CA TYR A 95 3.87 -5.60 3.99
C TYR A 95 3.38 -5.65 2.55
N PHE A 96 4.22 -6.12 1.65
CA PHE A 96 3.99 -6.10 0.21
C PHE A 96 3.84 -7.53 -0.30
N ILE A 97 2.83 -7.76 -1.13
CA ILE A 97 2.46 -9.09 -1.63
C ILE A 97 2.44 -9.03 -3.16
N TRP A 98 3.39 -9.71 -3.80
CA TRP A 98 3.38 -9.91 -5.25
C TRP A 98 2.66 -11.20 -5.64
N ASP A 99 2.35 -11.31 -6.92
CA ASP A 99 1.91 -12.57 -7.53
C ASP A 99 3.02 -13.64 -7.49
N GLU A 100 2.66 -14.88 -7.86
CA GLU A 100 3.57 -16.02 -7.83
C GLU A 100 4.81 -15.83 -8.72
N SER A 101 4.70 -15.01 -9.76
CA SER A 101 5.79 -14.70 -10.69
C SER A 101 6.71 -13.56 -10.22
N GLY A 102 6.33 -12.86 -9.14
CA GLY A 102 7.04 -11.68 -8.66
C GLY A 102 6.97 -10.48 -9.61
N GLN A 103 6.08 -10.50 -10.61
CA GLN A 103 6.00 -9.47 -11.65
C GLN A 103 4.97 -8.39 -11.35
N LYS A 104 3.95 -8.73 -10.55
CA LYS A 104 2.85 -7.80 -10.25
C LYS A 104 2.62 -7.72 -8.75
N LEU A 105 2.74 -6.51 -8.21
CA LEU A 105 2.31 -6.23 -6.85
C LEU A 105 0.76 -6.31 -6.80
N LEU A 106 0.25 -7.06 -5.83
CA LEU A 106 -1.17 -7.35 -5.67
C LEU A 106 -1.77 -6.60 -4.48
N GLU A 107 -1.04 -6.50 -3.38
CA GLU A 107 -1.51 -5.88 -2.16
C GLU A 107 -0.37 -5.25 -1.37
N ILE A 108 -0.65 -4.12 -0.72
CA ILE A 108 0.22 -3.48 0.24
C ILE A 108 -0.57 -3.24 1.53
N ILE A 109 -0.09 -3.77 2.65
CA ILE A 109 -0.70 -3.60 3.97
C ILE A 109 0.17 -2.62 4.76
N ILE A 110 -0.37 -1.44 5.05
CA ILE A 110 0.30 -0.38 5.81
C ILE A 110 -0.06 -0.50 7.29
N TYR A 111 0.96 -0.57 8.15
CA TYR A 111 0.84 -0.69 9.60
C TYR A 111 0.88 0.67 10.29
N THR A 112 0.43 0.72 11.55
CA THR A 112 0.38 1.96 12.37
C THR A 112 1.74 2.65 12.49
N GLY A 113 2.85 1.92 12.44
CA GLY A 113 4.21 2.48 12.42
C GLY A 113 4.46 3.45 11.27
N PHE A 114 3.76 3.28 10.14
CA PHE A 114 3.85 4.15 8.97
C PHE A 114 3.28 5.56 9.21
N THR A 115 2.50 5.78 10.27
CA THR A 115 1.80 7.05 10.53
C THR A 115 2.71 8.27 10.50
N LYS A 116 3.97 8.14 10.95
CA LYS A 116 4.94 9.25 10.94
C LYS A 116 5.32 9.73 9.53
N TYR A 117 5.18 8.87 8.52
CA TYR A 117 5.46 9.19 7.12
C TYR A 117 4.26 9.72 6.36
N LEU A 118 3.03 9.46 6.83
CA LEU A 118 1.82 9.92 6.14
C LEU A 118 1.64 11.44 6.28
N VAL A 119 0.99 12.05 5.29
CA VAL A 119 0.74 13.50 5.26
C VAL A 119 -0.73 13.81 5.50
N GLY A 120 -0.99 14.84 6.31
CA GLY A 120 -2.33 15.39 6.50
C GLY A 120 -3.34 14.38 7.05
N ASN A 121 -4.53 14.37 6.46
CA ASN A 121 -5.65 13.55 6.91
C ASN A 121 -5.50 12.07 6.49
N THR A 122 -4.61 11.74 5.55
CA THR A 122 -4.18 10.36 5.27
C THR A 122 -3.74 9.61 6.54
N LYS A 123 -3.16 10.28 7.53
CA LYS A 123 -2.78 9.67 8.83
C LYS A 123 -3.96 8.96 9.50
N LYS A 124 -5.18 9.48 9.33
CA LYS A 124 -6.38 8.90 9.93
C LYS A 124 -6.74 7.54 9.32
N LEU A 125 -6.21 7.20 8.15
CA LEU A 125 -6.40 5.88 7.54
C LEU A 125 -5.87 4.72 8.41
N LEU A 126 -4.98 5.03 9.35
CA LEU A 126 -4.41 4.07 10.30
C LEU A 126 -5.01 4.20 11.72
N THR A 127 -6.22 4.77 11.82
CA THR A 127 -6.92 5.00 13.10
C THR A 127 -8.33 4.42 13.06
N LEU A 128 -8.99 4.34 14.22
CA LEU A 128 -10.37 3.84 14.30
C LEU A 128 -11.39 4.75 13.60
N ASP A 129 -11.02 5.97 13.22
CA ASP A 129 -11.92 6.89 12.54
C ASP A 129 -12.44 6.33 11.20
N VAL A 130 -11.65 5.52 10.48
CA VAL A 130 -12.07 4.97 9.18
C VAL A 130 -13.21 3.96 9.25
N ILE A 131 -13.54 3.45 10.43
CA ILE A 131 -14.70 2.55 10.62
C ILE A 131 -15.81 3.22 11.43
N ASN A 132 -15.61 4.46 11.88
CA ASN A 132 -16.60 5.22 12.62
C ASN A 132 -17.48 6.01 11.64
N LYS A 133 -18.75 5.59 11.50
CA LYS A 133 -19.74 6.24 10.61
C LYS A 133 -19.92 7.74 10.81
N ASN A 134 -19.56 8.27 11.98
CA ASN A 134 -19.70 9.68 12.32
C ASN A 134 -18.44 10.50 12.02
N SER A 135 -17.30 9.84 11.75
CA SER A 135 -16.03 10.53 11.50
C SER A 135 -16.06 11.30 10.18
N LEU A 136 -15.26 12.36 10.11
CA LEU A 136 -15.16 13.17 8.90
C LEU A 136 -14.58 12.35 7.74
N ILE A 137 -13.55 11.55 7.98
CA ILE A 137 -12.88 10.76 6.93
C ILE A 137 -13.79 9.72 6.28
N VAL A 138 -14.72 9.13 7.05
CA VAL A 138 -15.75 8.24 6.49
C VAL A 138 -16.73 9.00 5.62
N LYS A 139 -17.17 10.18 6.07
CA LYS A 139 -18.16 10.99 5.36
C LYS A 139 -17.64 11.63 4.08
N THR A 140 -16.35 11.96 4.02
CA THR A 140 -15.79 12.76 2.91
C THR A 140 -14.86 11.97 2.00
N PHE A 141 -14.40 10.79 2.40
CA PHE A 141 -13.41 10.03 1.62
C PHE A 141 -13.73 8.54 1.58
N MET A 142 -13.60 7.81 2.69
CA MET A 142 -13.68 6.34 2.68
C MET A 142 -15.05 5.79 2.26
N GLY A 143 -16.13 6.51 2.58
CA GLY A 143 -17.48 5.96 2.52
C GLY A 143 -17.71 4.84 3.54
N TYR A 144 -18.76 4.04 3.32
CA TYR A 144 -19.11 2.91 4.18
C TYR A 144 -18.54 1.60 3.62
N PRO A 145 -18.09 0.66 4.47
CA PRO A 145 -17.63 -0.63 4.00
C PRO A 145 -18.81 -1.43 3.45
N VAL A 146 -18.62 -2.07 2.29
CA VAL A 146 -19.64 -2.91 1.66
C VAL A 146 -19.73 -4.29 2.30
N LYS A 147 -18.63 -4.76 2.91
CA LYS A 147 -18.52 -6.06 3.57
C LYS A 147 -17.66 -5.92 4.82
N LYS A 148 -18.01 -6.69 5.84
CA LYS A 148 -17.21 -6.92 7.05
C LYS A 148 -17.10 -8.42 7.28
N GLU A 149 -15.90 -8.92 7.55
CA GLU A 149 -15.67 -10.32 7.89
C GLU A 149 -14.67 -10.47 9.04
N VAL A 150 -14.67 -11.65 9.67
CA VAL A 150 -13.64 -12.05 10.63
C VAL A 150 -12.61 -12.87 9.86
N THR A 151 -11.38 -12.38 9.76
CA THR A 151 -10.30 -13.07 9.00
C THR A 151 -9.41 -13.92 9.89
N LEU A 152 -9.41 -13.65 11.20
CA LEU A 152 -8.68 -14.42 12.19
C LEU A 152 -9.43 -14.35 13.52
N ASP A 153 -9.59 -15.51 14.16
CA ASP A 153 -10.18 -15.61 15.49
C ASP A 153 -9.40 -16.69 16.25
N LEU A 154 -8.51 -16.25 17.15
CA LEU A 154 -7.67 -17.11 17.99
C LEU A 154 -7.95 -16.78 19.46
N PRO A 155 -9.02 -17.35 20.04
CA PRO A 155 -9.40 -17.07 21.43
C PRO A 155 -8.32 -17.45 22.45
N SER A 156 -7.48 -18.45 22.15
CA SER A 156 -6.40 -18.91 23.02
C SER A 156 -5.34 -17.86 23.34
N ILE A 157 -5.23 -16.83 22.50
CA ILE A 157 -4.31 -15.70 22.68
C ILE A 157 -5.05 -14.34 22.64
N GLY A 158 -6.38 -14.37 22.78
CA GLY A 158 -7.21 -13.16 22.76
C GLY A 158 -7.16 -12.36 21.46
N LEU A 159 -6.77 -12.97 20.33
CA LEU A 159 -6.58 -12.26 19.06
C LEU A 159 -7.79 -12.42 18.14
N LYS A 160 -8.34 -11.30 17.66
CA LYS A 160 -9.40 -11.28 16.65
C LYS A 160 -9.16 -10.19 15.63
N THR A 161 -9.22 -10.54 14.35
CA THR A 161 -9.07 -9.60 13.24
C THR A 161 -10.36 -9.51 12.43
N PHE A 162 -10.81 -8.27 12.22
CA PHE A 162 -11.89 -7.95 11.30
C PHE A 162 -11.33 -7.27 10.05
N CYS A 163 -11.84 -7.65 8.88
CA CYS A 163 -11.55 -6.97 7.62
C CYS A 163 -12.81 -6.24 7.12
N TYR A 164 -12.66 -4.96 6.78
CA TYR A 164 -13.70 -4.10 6.23
C TYR A 164 -13.31 -3.70 4.80
N TYR A 165 -14.21 -3.88 3.84
CA TYR A 165 -13.93 -3.72 2.42
C TYR A 165 -14.50 -2.44 1.83
N TYR A 166 -13.67 -1.66 1.12
CA TYR A 166 -14.01 -0.37 0.51
C TYR A 166 -13.67 -0.40 -0.99
N PRO A 167 -14.59 -0.89 -1.85
CA PRO A 167 -14.34 -1.10 -3.28
C PRO A 167 -14.01 0.16 -4.05
N ASN A 168 -14.58 1.31 -3.67
CA ASN A 168 -14.39 2.56 -4.41
C ASN A 168 -12.91 2.96 -4.53
N HIS A 169 -12.07 2.59 -3.56
CA HIS A 169 -10.63 2.90 -3.56
C HIS A 169 -9.74 1.65 -3.71
N ASN A 170 -10.34 0.47 -3.84
CA ASN A 170 -9.67 -0.82 -3.65
C ASN A 170 -8.93 -0.94 -2.30
N PHE A 171 -9.58 -0.49 -1.21
CA PHE A 171 -9.01 -0.54 0.13
C PHE A 171 -9.65 -1.62 1.00
N LYS A 172 -8.86 -2.15 1.93
CA LYS A 172 -9.29 -2.95 3.07
C LYS A 172 -8.82 -2.28 4.36
N ILE A 173 -9.63 -2.34 5.40
CA ILE A 173 -9.20 -1.96 6.75
C ILE A 173 -9.17 -3.21 7.61
N PHE A 174 -8.00 -3.49 8.20
CA PHE A 174 -7.84 -4.54 9.19
C PHE A 174 -7.92 -3.92 10.57
N ARG A 175 -8.90 -4.36 11.38
CA ARG A 175 -8.97 -4.06 12.80
C ARG A 175 -8.54 -5.28 13.58
N ASN A 176 -7.36 -5.22 14.17
CA ASN A 176 -6.86 -6.27 15.06
C ASN A 176 -7.21 -5.87 16.49
N ILE A 177 -7.81 -6.81 17.22
CA ILE A 177 -8.15 -6.67 18.63
C ILE A 177 -7.37 -7.75 19.38
N THR A 178 -6.61 -7.32 20.37
CA THR A 178 -5.99 -8.18 21.38
C THR A 178 -6.60 -7.83 22.75
N ASP A 179 -6.31 -8.64 23.76
CA ASP A 179 -6.72 -8.34 25.14
C ASP A 179 -6.18 -6.99 25.65
N GLU A 180 -5.03 -6.56 25.12
CA GLU A 180 -4.33 -5.35 25.57
C GLU A 180 -4.61 -4.13 24.69
N SER A 181 -4.97 -4.31 23.41
CA SER A 181 -4.97 -3.21 22.46
C SER A 181 -5.87 -3.42 21.25
N THR A 182 -6.13 -2.33 20.52
CA THR A 182 -6.70 -2.39 19.18
C THR A 182 -5.76 -1.66 18.22
N SER A 183 -5.45 -2.28 17.09
CA SER A 183 -4.65 -1.66 16.02
C SER A 183 -5.41 -1.66 14.69
N ILE A 184 -5.06 -0.71 13.83
CA ILE A 184 -5.64 -0.54 12.50
C ILE A 184 -4.53 -0.64 11.46
N SER A 185 -4.78 -1.38 10.39
CA SER A 185 -3.91 -1.43 9.22
C SER A 185 -4.73 -1.19 7.96
N LEU A 186 -4.13 -0.51 6.99
CA LEU A 186 -4.74 -0.21 5.70
C LEU A 186 -4.18 -1.18 4.65
N GLY A 187 -5.01 -2.05 4.09
CA GLY A 187 -4.72 -2.78 2.86
C GLY A 187 -5.08 -1.93 1.64
N ILE A 188 -4.14 -1.79 0.72
CA ILE A 188 -4.35 -1.22 -0.62
C ILE A 188 -4.21 -2.38 -1.59
N CYS A 189 -5.20 -2.62 -2.43
CA CYS A 189 -5.23 -3.77 -3.34
C CYS A 189 -5.24 -3.32 -4.79
N ARG A 190 -4.57 -4.06 -5.67
CA ARG A 190 -4.63 -3.82 -7.11
C ARG A 190 -6.08 -3.88 -7.61
N GLU A 191 -6.78 -4.93 -7.20
CA GLU A 191 -8.19 -5.19 -7.48
C GLU A 191 -8.83 -5.84 -6.23
N LEU A 192 -10.06 -5.44 -5.90
CA LEU A 192 -10.87 -6.13 -4.89
C LEU A 192 -11.87 -7.07 -5.57
N ILE A 193 -11.58 -8.36 -5.53
CA ILE A 193 -12.49 -9.39 -6.02
C ILE A 193 -13.36 -9.87 -4.85
N PHE A 194 -14.68 -9.69 -4.97
CA PHE A 194 -15.64 -10.32 -4.08
C PHE A 194 -16.05 -11.66 -4.69
N TYR A 195 -15.72 -12.75 -4.02
CA TYR A 195 -16.28 -14.07 -4.28
C TYR A 195 -17.57 -14.26 -3.47
#